data_AF-A0AAE1BDE0-F1
#
_entry.id   AF-A0AAE1BDE0-F1
#
_cell.length_a   1.000
_cell.length_b   1.000
_cell.length_c   1.000
_cell.angle_alpha   90.00
_cell.angle_beta   90.00
_cell.angle_gamma   90.00
#
_symmetry.space_group_name_H-M   'P 1'
#
loop_
_entity.id
_entity.type
_entity.pdbx_description
1 polymer ?
#
loop_
_entity_poly.entity_id
_entity_poly.type
_entity_poly.pdbx_seq_one_letter_code
_entity_poly.pdbx_strand_id
1 'polypeptide(L)'
;MEGQNTCQWLVIGSTERCGRRCFRDYCKVHLARLRTGPGTQPCAVCGKGVKNRFGLCIGCGYRRAQMCEWQRRDRGLKAEFKRLAAIDISI
;
A
#
# COMPACT_ATOMS: atom_id res chain seq x y z
N MET A 1 4.09 20.79 28.82
CA MET A 1 5.00 19.72 28.33
C MET A 1 5.01 19.78 26.81
N GLU A 2 6.14 20.11 26.20
CA GLU A 2 6.30 20.09 24.74
C GLU A 2 6.69 18.68 24.27
N GLY A 3 6.09 18.20 23.18
CA GLY A 3 6.43 16.89 22.62
C GLY A 3 7.84 16.90 22.02
N GLN A 4 8.69 15.98 22.47
CA GLN A 4 10.09 15.90 22.05
C GLN A 4 10.29 15.20 20.70
N ASN A 5 9.32 14.38 20.26
CA ASN A 5 9.42 13.62 19.02
C ASN A 5 8.73 14.33 17.85
N THR A 6 9.25 14.14 16.64
CA THR A 6 8.59 14.57 15.40
C THR A 6 7.78 13.42 14.82
N CYS A 7 6.57 13.72 14.35
CA CYS A 7 5.68 12.72 13.77
C CYS A 7 6.32 12.12 12.51
N GLN A 8 6.57 10.81 12.54
CA GLN A 8 7.21 10.04 11.47
C GLN A 8 6.28 9.74 10.29
N TRP A 9 5.07 10.29 10.28
CA TRP A 9 4.12 10.06 9.20
C TRP A 9 4.61 10.71 7.90
N LEU A 10 4.82 9.89 6.88
CA LEU A 10 5.25 10.37 5.57
C LEU A 10 4.06 10.94 4.80
N VAL A 11 4.18 12.17 4.29
CA VAL A 11 3.12 12.84 3.54
C VAL A 11 2.95 12.16 2.19
N ILE A 12 1.70 11.88 1.79
CA ILE A 12 1.43 11.21 0.52
C ILE A 12 1.91 12.09 -0.64
N GLY A 13 2.70 11.51 -1.54
CA GLY A 13 3.25 12.20 -2.70
C GLY A 13 4.50 13.06 -2.43
N SER A 14 4.89 13.23 -1.17
CA SER A 14 6.10 13.95 -0.76
C SER A 14 7.08 13.04 -0.03
N THR A 15 8.37 13.39 -0.02
CA THR A 15 9.40 12.76 0.82
C THR A 15 9.41 13.31 2.24
N GLU A 16 8.59 14.32 2.52
CA GLU A 16 8.55 14.99 3.81
C GLU A 16 7.68 14.25 4.83
N ARG A 17 8.07 14.38 6.09
CA ARG A 17 7.31 13.89 7.24
C ARG A 17 6.35 14.97 7.72
N CYS A 18 5.29 14.57 8.41
CA CYS A 18 4.24 15.45 8.93
C CYS A 18 4.77 16.62 9.79
N GLY A 19 5.94 16.46 10.41
CA GLY A 19 6.62 17.55 11.11
C GLY A 19 5.99 17.99 12.43
N ARG A 20 4.78 17.52 12.78
CA ARG A 20 4.14 17.84 14.06
C ARG A 20 4.92 17.25 15.22
N ARG A 21 5.21 18.08 16.23
CA ARG A 21 5.76 17.63 17.51
C ARG A 21 4.74 16.80 18.27
N CYS A 22 5.16 15.66 18.79
CA CYS A 22 4.33 14.71 19.52
C CYS A 22 5.20 13.93 20.52
N PHE A 23 4.56 13.21 21.44
CA PHE A 23 5.28 12.42 22.46
C PHE A 23 5.65 11.02 21.98
N ARG A 24 4.99 10.53 20.92
CA ARG A 24 5.17 9.19 20.33
C ARG A 24 5.68 9.31 18.89
N ASP A 25 5.88 8.19 18.22
CA ASP A 25 6.30 8.14 16.81
C ASP A 25 5.32 8.86 15.87
N TYR A 26 4.04 8.87 16.22
CA TYR A 26 2.98 9.49 15.43
C TYR A 26 2.14 10.47 16.27
N CYS A 27 1.68 11.54 15.62
CA CYS A 27 0.74 12.48 16.24
C CYS A 27 -0.62 11.80 16.48
N LYS A 28 -1.45 12.37 17.37
CA LYS A 28 -2.76 11.79 17.73
C LYS A 28 -3.64 11.48 16.51
N VAL A 29 -3.61 12.34 15.49
CA VAL A 29 -4.36 12.16 14.23
C VAL A 29 -3.87 10.93 13.45
N HIS A 30 -2.55 10.75 13.36
CA HIS A 30 -1.96 9.64 12.62
C HIS A 30 -2.02 8.31 13.39
N LEU A 31 -1.92 8.35 14.72
CA LEU A 31 -2.22 7.19 15.57
C LEU A 31 -3.66 6.71 15.38
N ALA A 32 -4.63 7.64 15.31
CA ALA A 32 -6.02 7.28 15.04
C ALA A 32 -6.19 6.63 13.66
N ARG A 33 -5.48 7.13 12.64
CA ARG A 33 -5.47 6.51 11.29
C ARG A 33 -4.85 5.11 11.28
N LEU A 34 -3.80 4.86 12.08
CA LEU A 34 -3.18 3.53 12.18
C LEU A 34 -4.13 2.49 12.81
N ARG A 35 -5.14 2.92 13.57
CA ARG A 35 -6.16 2.02 14.11
C ARG A 35 -7.16 1.55 13.04
N THR A 36 -7.39 2.35 12.00
CA THR A 36 -8.37 2.03 10.95
C THR A 36 -7.74 1.36 9.73
N GLY A 37 -6.41 1.33 9.65
CA GLY A 37 -5.72 0.65 8.57
C GLY A 37 -4.25 1.02 8.48
N PRO A 38 -3.57 0.56 7.41
CA PRO A 38 -2.14 0.76 7.26
C PRO A 38 -1.79 2.23 7.09
N GLY A 39 -0.65 2.59 7.69
CA GLY A 39 -0.04 3.92 7.57
C GLY A 39 0.54 4.18 6.19
N THR A 40 1.11 5.37 6.02
CA THR A 40 1.91 5.66 4.83
C THR A 40 3.26 4.96 4.90
N GLN A 41 3.70 4.47 3.75
CA GLN A 41 5.00 3.83 3.57
C GLN A 41 5.80 4.59 2.51
N PRO A 42 7.13 4.57 2.54
CA PRO A 42 7.94 5.17 1.50
C PRO A 42 7.84 4.39 0.19
N CYS A 43 7.80 5.10 -0.93
CA CYS A 43 7.94 4.51 -2.25
C CYS A 43 9.31 3.82 -2.35
N ALA A 44 9.34 2.56 -2.77
CA ALA A 44 10.58 1.77 -2.86
C ALA A 44 11.65 2.37 -3.78
N VAL A 45 11.25 3.25 -4.71
CA VAL A 45 12.16 3.85 -5.71
C VAL A 45 12.54 5.29 -5.34
N CYS A 46 11.58 6.12 -4.94
CA CYS A 46 11.81 7.57 -4.76
C CYS A 46 11.58 8.08 -3.34
N GLY A 47 11.21 7.21 -2.40
CA GLY A 47 10.98 7.60 -1.00
C GLY A 47 9.74 8.45 -0.73
N LYS A 48 8.94 8.82 -1.74
CA LYS A 48 7.69 9.55 -1.55
C LYS A 48 6.67 8.73 -0.77
N GLY A 49 5.89 9.36 0.10
CA GLY A 49 4.82 8.70 0.84
C GLY A 49 3.75 8.12 -0.07
N VAL A 50 3.45 6.84 0.14
CA VAL A 50 2.41 6.11 -0.59
C VAL A 50 1.53 5.34 0.38
N LYS A 51 0.29 5.09 -0.03
CA LYS A 51 -0.69 4.31 0.71
C LYS A 51 -1.29 3.25 -0.19
N ASN A 52 -0.45 2.29 -0.60
CA ASN A 52 -0.87 1.13 -1.37
C ASN A 52 0.00 -0.09 -1.04
N ARG A 53 -0.53 -1.28 -1.28
CA ARG A 53 0.16 -2.55 -1.02
C ARG A 53 1.43 -2.79 -1.85
N PHE A 54 1.61 -2.06 -2.94
CA PHE A 54 2.78 -2.23 -3.82
C PHE A 54 3.99 -1.41 -3.35
N GLY A 55 3.80 -0.45 -2.44
CA GLY A 55 4.88 0.44 -1.99
C GLY A 55 5.45 1.29 -3.13
N LEU A 56 4.65 1.62 -4.15
CA LEU A 56 5.08 2.39 -5.31
C LEU A 56 4.20 3.62 -5.54
N CYS A 57 4.81 4.74 -5.92
CA CYS A 57 4.07 5.91 -6.37
C CYS A 57 3.72 5.78 -7.86
N ILE A 58 2.83 6.64 -8.35
CA ILE A 58 2.40 6.63 -9.76
C ILE A 58 3.60 6.80 -10.70
N GLY A 59 4.48 7.75 -10.42
CA GLY A 59 5.67 8.01 -11.25
C GLY A 59 6.69 6.86 -11.27
N CYS A 60 6.76 6.05 -10.20
CA CYS A 60 7.69 4.94 -10.10
C CYS A 60 7.11 3.59 -10.58
N GLY A 61 5.89 3.57 -11.12
CA GLY A 61 5.34 2.38 -11.76
C GLY A 61 4.20 1.69 -11.02
N TYR A 62 3.50 2.37 -10.10
CA TYR A 62 2.30 1.82 -9.44
C TYR A 62 1.29 1.22 -10.45
N ARG A 63 0.99 1.92 -11.55
CA ARG A 63 0.04 1.41 -12.55
C ARG A 63 0.52 0.12 -13.22
N ARG A 64 1.83 -0.01 -13.46
CA ARG A 64 2.42 -1.23 -14.04
C ARG A 64 2.31 -2.39 -13.05
N ALA A 65 2.67 -2.17 -11.79
CA ALA A 65 2.54 -3.17 -10.74
C ALA A 65 1.09 -3.65 -10.58
N GLN A 66 0.13 -2.71 -10.58
CA GLN A 66 -1.30 -3.02 -10.53
C GLN A 66 -1.75 -3.86 -11.75
N MET A 67 -1.36 -3.46 -12.96
CA MET A 67 -1.68 -4.20 -14.19
C MET A 67 -1.14 -5.63 -14.15
N CYS A 68 0.12 -5.82 -13.75
CA CYS A 68 0.73 -7.14 -13.66
C CYS A 68 0.05 -8.03 -12.62
N GLU A 69 -0.38 -7.47 -11.48
CA GLU A 69 -1.17 -8.22 -10.50
C GLU A 69 -2.52 -8.65 -11.06
N TRP A 70 -3.23 -7.75 -11.73
CA TRP A 70 -4.51 -8.05 -12.35
C TRP A 70 -4.39 -9.16 -13.42
N GLN A 71 -3.39 -9.07 -14.29
CA GLN A 71 -3.11 -10.08 -15.31
C GLN A 71 -2.78 -11.45 -14.69
N ARG A 72 -2.01 -11.50 -13.60
CA ARG A 72 -1.73 -12.76 -12.89
C ARG A 72 -3.01 -13.38 -12.32
N ARG A 73 -3.88 -12.56 -11.74
CA ARG A 73 -5.17 -13.00 -11.20
C ARG A 73 -6.08 -13.53 -12.32
N ASP A 74 -6.20 -12.82 -13.43
CA ASP A 74 -6.98 -13.25 -14.59
C ASP A 74 -6.48 -14.59 -15.16
N ARG A 75 -5.17 -14.76 -15.32
CA ARG A 75 -4.58 -16.04 -15.74
C ARG A 75 -4.90 -17.17 -14.75
N GLY A 76 -4.84 -16.88 -13.45
CA GLY A 76 -5.20 -17.84 -12.41
C GLY A 76 -6.65 -18.30 -12.51
N LEU A 77 -7.59 -17.36 -12.67
CA LEU A 77 -9.01 -17.65 -12.84
C LEU A 77 -9.28 -18.46 -14.11
N LYS A 78 -8.65 -18.09 -15.24
CA LYS A 78 -8.77 -18.86 -16.49
C LYS A 78 -8.23 -20.28 -16.37
N ALA A 79 -7.11 -20.46 -15.67
CA ALA A 79 -6.54 -21.77 -15.42
C ALA A 79 -7.45 -22.63 -14.53
N GLU A 80 -8.05 -22.05 -13.49
CA GLU A 80 -9.02 -22.71 -12.64
C GLU A 80 -10.29 -23.11 -13.42
N PHE A 81 -10.86 -22.18 -14.18
CA PHE A 81 -12.00 -22.47 -15.05
C PHE A 81 -11.71 -23.63 -16.01
N LYS A 82 -10.53 -23.62 -16.66
CA LYS A 82 -10.12 -24.71 -17.55
C LYS A 82 -9.98 -26.05 -16.81
N ARG A 83 -9.47 -26.05 -15.58
CA ARG A 83 -9.39 -27.26 -14.74
C ARG A 83 -10.77 -27.81 -14.42
N LEU A 84 -11.70 -26.95 -13.99
CA LEU A 84 -13.07 -27.34 -13.66
C LEU A 84 -13.84 -27.84 -14.88
N ALA A 85 -13.70 -27.16 -16.02
CA ALA A 85 -14.31 -27.56 -17.28
C ALA A 85 -13.74 -28.87 -17.84
N ALA A 86 -12.52 -29.26 -17.46
CA ALA A 86 -11.92 -30.54 -17.82
C ALA A 86 -12.36 -31.70 -16.90
N ILE A 87 -13.02 -31.41 -15.78
CA ILE A 87 -13.72 -32.43 -14.99
C ILE A 87 -15.06 -32.66 -15.70
N ASP A 88 -15.01 -33.43 -16.78
CA ASP A 88 -16.19 -33.90 -17.50
C ASP A 88 -16.96 -34.84 -16.56
N ILE A 89 -18.03 -34.34 -15.92
CA ILE A 89 -18.94 -35.18 -15.15
C ILE A 89 -19.89 -35.82 -16.16
N SER A 90 -19.43 -36.92 -16.77
CA SER A 90 -20.30 -37.88 -17.44
C SER A 90 -21.13 -38.60 -16.38
N ILE A 91 -22.34 -38.09 -16.10
CA ILE A 91 -23.45 -38.79 -15.42
C ILE A 91 -24.54 -39.02 -16.46
#